data_AF-A0A957IU14-F1
#
_entry.id   AF-A0A957IU14-F1
#
_cell.length_a   1.000
_cell.length_b   1.000
_cell.length_c   1.000
_cell.angle_alpha   90.00
_cell.angle_beta   90.00
_cell.angle_gamma   90.00
#
_symmetry.space_group_name_H-M   'P 1'
#
loop_
_entity.id
_entity.type
_entity.pdbx_description
1 polymer ?
#
loop_
_entity_poly.entity_id
_entity_poly.type
_entity_poly.pdbx_seq_one_letter_code
_entity_poly.pdbx_strand_id
1 'polypeptide(L)' 'MNQEEFKSPGRLERVLRAGHFAVTAELNPPDSADPEEVYKAAGILTDVCDAINATDGSGAHCHMSSVAICSLLTRL' A
#
# COMPACT_ATOMS: atom_id res chain seq x y z
N MET A 1 -5.31 -4.26 33.18
CA MET A 1 -4.23 -4.25 32.17
C MET A 1 -4.59 -3.19 31.16
N ASN A 2 -3.95 -2.02 31.21
CA ASN A 2 -4.17 -0.99 30.19
C ASN A 2 -3.52 -1.53 28.91
N GLN A 3 -4.33 -1.90 27.93
CA GLN A 3 -3.82 -2.25 26.61
C GLN A 3 -3.41 -0.94 25.94
N GLU A 4 -2.13 -0.78 25.63
CA GLU A 4 -1.69 0.28 24.73
C GLU A 4 -2.41 0.09 23.40
N GLU A 5 -3.09 1.14 22.94
CA GLU A 5 -3.83 1.12 21.68
C GLU A 5 -2.83 1.03 20.52
N PHE A 6 -2.89 -0.06 19.74
CA PHE A 6 -2.09 -0.19 18.52
C PHE A 6 -2.51 0.89 17.52
N LYS A 7 -1.55 1.72 17.08
CA LYS A 7 -1.74 2.76 16.07
C LYS A 7 -0.76 2.57 14.93
N SER A 8 -1.30 2.60 13.72
CA SER A 8 -0.57 2.81 12.47
C SER A 8 -0.22 4.30 12.33
N PRO A 9 1.02 4.62 11.92
CA PRO A 9 1.40 6.00 11.59
C PRO A 9 0.84 6.45 10.22
N GLY A 10 0.14 5.58 9.49
CA GLY A 10 -0.34 5.83 8.14
C GLY A 10 -1.49 6.86 8.05
N ARG A 11 -1.69 7.39 6.83
CA ARG A 11 -2.77 8.34 6.52
C ARG A 11 -4.16 7.72 6.69
N LEU A 12 -4.34 6.47 6.26
CA LEU A 12 -5.62 5.75 6.36
C LEU A 12 -6.21 5.74 7.78
N GLU A 13 -5.40 5.44 8.80
CA GLU A 13 -5.90 5.45 10.18
C GLU A 13 -6.38 6.83 10.60
N ARG A 14 -5.62 7.88 10.26
CA ARG A 14 -6.01 9.27 10.59
C ARG A 14 -7.34 9.66 9.94
N VAL A 15 -7.52 9.31 8.66
CA VAL A 15 -8.74 9.60 7.90
C VAL A 15 -9.94 8.88 8.52
N LEU A 16 -9.81 7.58 8.79
CA LEU A 16 -10.90 6.79 9.38
C LEU A 16 -11.26 7.26 10.80
N ARG A 17 -10.28 7.57 11.64
CA ARG A 17 -10.53 8.09 13.00
C ARG A 17 -11.17 9.47 13.03
N ALA A 18 -10.90 10.29 12.02
CA ALA A 18 -11.55 11.60 11.87
C ALA A 18 -13.01 11.49 11.37
N GLY A 19 -13.49 10.27 11.03
CA GLY A 19 -14.82 10.05 10.48
C GLY A 19 -14.96 10.54 9.03
N HIS A 20 -13.85 10.69 8.31
CA HIS A 20 -13.84 11.08 6.91
C HIS A 20 -13.98 9.87 5.99
N PHE A 21 -14.44 10.12 4.76
CA PHE A 21 -14.43 9.11 3.71
C PHE A 21 -12.99 8.81 3.29
N ALA A 22 -12.62 7.53 3.23
CA ALA A 22 -11.30 7.08 2.84
C ALA A 22 -11.31 6.51 1.42
N VAL A 23 -10.32 6.90 0.62
CA VAL A 23 -10.07 6.35 -0.71
C VAL A 23 -8.85 5.44 -0.64
N THR A 24 -8.97 4.21 -1.13
CA THR A 24 -7.83 3.31 -1.27
C THR A 24 -7.64 2.93 -2.73
N ALA A 25 -6.40 2.63 -3.10
CA ALA A 25 -6.06 2.12 -4.41
C ALA A 25 -5.39 0.75 -4.28
N GLU A 26 -5.60 -0.09 -5.28
CA GLU A 26 -4.98 -1.41 -5.37
C GLU A 26 -3.88 -1.38 -6.43
N LEU A 27 -2.70 -1.87 -6.06
CA LEU A 27 -1.53 -1.95 -6.94
C LEU A 27 -1.27 -3.42 -7.28
N ASN A 28 -1.31 -3.72 -8.58
CA ASN A 28 -0.91 -5.03 -9.06
C ASN A 28 0.62 -5.14 -9.14
N PRO A 29 1.19 -6.28 -8.71
CA PRO A 29 2.60 -6.59 -8.89
C PRO A 29 3.06 -6.48 -10.36
N PRO A 30 4.26 -5.91 -10.61
CA PRO A 30 4.88 -5.97 -11.93
C PRO A 30 5.42 -7.38 -12.24
N ASP A 31 5.47 -7.70 -13.53
CA ASP A 31 6.19 -8.85 -14.11
C ASP A 31 7.70 -8.56 -14.26
N SER A 32 8.29 -8.02 -13.20
CA SER A 32 9.66 -7.51 -13.19
C SER A 32 10.22 -7.55 -11.77
N ALA A 33 11.55 -7.54 -11.64
CA ALA A 33 12.25 -7.39 -10.37
C ALA A 33 12.71 -5.94 -10.12
N ASP A 34 12.47 -5.02 -11.06
CA ASP A 34 12.87 -3.63 -10.95
C ASP A 34 11.96 -2.85 -9.96
N PRO A 35 12.50 -2.34 -8.84
CA PRO A 35 11.70 -1.56 -7.89
C PRO A 35 11.18 -0.24 -8.48
N GLU A 36 11.80 0.30 -9.53
CA GLU A 36 11.37 1.55 -10.16
C GLU A 36 9.98 1.44 -10.79
N GLU A 37 9.57 0.26 -11.25
CA GLU A 37 8.21 0.04 -11.76
C GLU A 37 7.16 0.19 -10.66
N VAL A 38 7.47 -0.30 -9.44
CA VAL A 38 6.61 -0.12 -8.26
C VAL A 38 6.53 1.35 -7.88
N TYR A 39 7.66 2.06 -7.81
CA TYR A 39 7.68 3.48 -7.44
C TYR A 39 6.92 4.36 -8.41
N LYS A 40 7.04 4.13 -9.72
CA LYS A 40 6.29 4.88 -10.74
C LYS A 40 4.79 4.66 -10.60
N ALA A 41 4.35 3.41 -10.45
CA ALA A 41 2.94 3.09 -10.31
C ALA A 41 2.35 3.63 -9.00
N ALA A 42 3.08 3.47 -7.89
CA ALA A 42 2.67 3.96 -6.57
C ALA A 42 2.65 5.49 -6.48
N GLY A 43 3.62 6.17 -7.10
CA GLY A 43 3.75 7.63 -7.05
C GLY A 43 2.51 8.35 -7.57
N ILE A 44 1.88 7.83 -8.63
CA ILE A 44 0.62 8.39 -9.16
C ILE A 44 -0.53 8.24 -8.15
N LEU A 45 -0.54 7.13 -7.39
CA LEU A 45 -1.60 6.82 -6.45
C LEU A 45 -1.47 7.60 -5.14
N THR A 46 -0.25 7.87 -4.67
CA THR A 46 0.02 8.56 -3.39
C THR A 46 -0.66 9.93 -3.30
N ASP A 47 -0.82 10.64 -4.41
CA ASP A 47 -1.47 11.96 -4.44
C ASP A 47 -2.99 11.90 -4.33
N VAL A 48 -3.61 10.76 -4.68
CA VAL A 48 -5.06 10.64 -4.85
C VAL A 48 -5.74 9.66 -3.90
N CYS A 49 -4.98 8.82 -3.18
CA CYS A 49 -5.51 7.86 -2.21
C CYS A 49 -4.94 8.05 -0.80
N ASP A 50 -5.65 7.52 0.20
CA ASP A 50 -5.26 7.53 1.61
C ASP A 50 -4.42 6.29 1.99
N ALA A 51 -4.48 5.22 1.19
CA ALA A 51 -3.64 4.04 1.28
C ALA A 51 -3.58 3.26 -0.04
N ILE A 52 -2.45 2.58 -0.25
CA ILE A 52 -2.19 1.67 -1.36
C ILE A 52 -2.14 0.23 -0.81
N ASN A 53 -2.90 -0.68 -1.40
CA ASN A 53 -2.86 -2.10 -1.12
C ASN A 53 -2.04 -2.82 -2.21
N ALA A 54 -1.08 -3.66 -1.83
CA ALA A 54 -0.37 -4.54 -2.77
C ALA A 54 -1.09 -5.88 -2.87
N THR A 55 -1.49 -6.31 -4.07
CA THR A 55 -2.19 -7.59 -4.24
C THR A 55 -1.25 -8.79 -4.15
N ASP A 56 -1.77 -9.89 -3.62
CA ASP A 56 -1.06 -11.16 -3.56
C ASP A 56 -1.63 -12.14 -4.60
N GLY A 57 -0.93 -12.28 -5.72
CA GLY A 57 -1.23 -13.32 -6.72
C GLY A 57 -2.56 -13.18 -7.45
N SER A 58 -2.99 -11.96 -7.81
CA SER A 58 -4.31 -11.70 -8.40
C SER A 58 -4.62 -12.45 -9.73
N GLY A 59 -3.62 -13.02 -10.40
CA GLY A 59 -3.77 -13.73 -11.68
C GLY A 59 -3.19 -15.15 -11.74
N ALA A 60 -2.73 -15.74 -10.62
CA ALA A 60 -2.02 -17.03 -10.62
C ALA A 60 -0.77 -17.09 -11.53
N HIS A 61 -0.14 -15.93 -11.77
CA HIS A 61 1.13 -15.79 -12.49
C HIS A 61 2.26 -15.40 -11.51
N CYS A 62 3.50 -15.75 -11.85
CA CYS A 62 4.67 -15.38 -11.06
C CYS A 62 4.99 -13.89 -11.25
N HIS A 63 4.62 -13.07 -10.27
CA HIS A 63 4.96 -11.65 -10.22
C HIS A 63 5.94 -11.34 -9.08
N MET A 64 6.36 -10.08 -8.96
CA MET A 64 7.03 -9.59 -7.75
C MET A 64 6.19 -9.91 -6.50
N SER A 65 6.84 -10.38 -5.43
CA SER A 65 6.16 -10.70 -4.17
C SER A 65 5.42 -9.49 -3.60
N SER A 66 4.17 -9.70 -3.17
CA SER A 66 3.36 -8.70 -2.45
C SER A 66 4.07 -8.14 -1.21
N VAL A 67 4.83 -8.98 -0.48
CA VAL A 67 5.65 -8.57 0.66
C VAL A 67 6.81 -7.67 0.22
N ALA A 68 7.45 -7.97 -0.91
CA ALA A 68 8.51 -7.13 -1.47
C ALA A 68 7.96 -5.76 -1.87
N ILE A 69 6.79 -5.73 -2.53
CA ILE A 69 6.09 -4.49 -2.89
C ILE A 69 5.76 -3.69 -1.63
N CYS A 70 5.14 -4.30 -0.62
CA CYS A 70 4.86 -3.64 0.66
C CYS A 70 6.13 -3.03 1.28
N SER A 71 7.26 -3.74 1.24
CA SER A 71 8.54 -3.23 1.74
C SER A 71 9.10 -2.07 0.92
N LEU A 72 8.77 -1.95 -0.37
CA LEU A 72 9.16 -0.81 -1.19
C LEU A 72 8.26 0.39 -0.89
N LEU A 73 6.95 0.17 -0.74
CA LEU A 73 5.97 1.22 -0.45
C LEU A 73 6.20 1.93 0.89
N THR A 74 6.84 1.29 1.88
CA THR A 74 7.22 1.95 3.15
C THR A 74 8.36 2.97 3.02
N ARG A 75 8.98 3.07 1.84
CA ARG A 75 10.10 3.99 1.56
C ARG A 75 9.66 5.25 0.81
N LEU A 76 8.37 5.34 0.46
CA LEU A 76 7.74 6.53 -0.12
C LEU A 76 7.28 7.47 1.00
#